data_AF-A0A2A9GPG0-F1
#
_entry.id   AF-A0A2A9GPG0-F1
#
_cell.length_a   1.000
_cell.length_b   1.000
_cell.length_c   1.000
_cell.angle_alpha   90.00
_cell.angle_beta   90.00
_cell.angle_gamma   90.00
#
_symmetry.space_group_name_H-M   'P 1'
#
loop_
_entity.id
_entity.type
_entity.pdbx_description
1 polymer ?
#
loop_
_entity_poly.entity_id
_entity_poly.type
_entity_poly.pdbx_seq_one_letter_code
_entity_poly.pdbx_strand_id
1 'polypeptide(L)'
;MRQGFPYARAAQRIGLLGGSFDPAHEGHVLITREALRRFNLDRVWWIVSPGNPLKAHGPAPLDQRIASARASLGGDPRVVVTDLEARLGTRYTADTITRLRALYPGVDFAWLMGADNLVQFDRWDHWRTIVESVPVGVLARPGWRMPGRWARAARIYAGAELPAVASQRLLDGPAPRWCFVNIPMSSLSSTEIREKGDWRASTPV
;
A
#
# COMPACT_ATOMS: atom_id res chain seq x y z
N MET A 1 -2.52 11.10 22.12
CA MET A 1 -1.63 10.48 21.11
C MET A 1 -1.08 9.19 21.71
N ARG A 2 -1.19 8.05 21.01
CA ARG A 2 -0.50 6.82 21.44
C ARG A 2 0.94 6.92 20.97
N GLN A 3 1.91 6.92 21.88
CA GLN A 3 3.33 7.09 21.54
C GLN A 3 3.75 6.04 20.49
N GLY A 4 4.45 6.48 19.44
CA GLY A 4 5.04 5.60 18.43
C GLY A 4 4.12 5.13 17.30
N PHE A 5 2.83 5.50 17.29
CA PHE A 5 1.91 5.15 16.20
C PHE A 5 1.40 6.40 15.44
N PRO A 6 1.12 6.32 14.13
CA PRO A 6 0.54 7.42 13.37
C PRO A 6 -0.74 7.99 14.01
N TYR A 7 -0.94 9.30 13.91
CA TYR A 7 -2.18 9.92 14.37
C TYR A 7 -3.29 9.76 13.33
N ALA A 8 -4.48 9.35 13.79
CA ALA A 8 -5.72 9.33 13.01
C ALA A 8 -6.91 9.74 13.88
N ARG A 9 -7.95 10.26 13.23
CA ARG A 9 -9.25 10.61 13.83
C ARG A 9 -10.32 9.70 13.26
N ALA A 10 -11.39 9.46 14.03
CA ALA A 10 -12.56 8.77 13.51
C ALA A 10 -13.10 9.46 12.24
N ALA A 11 -13.69 8.65 11.36
CA ALA A 11 -14.14 8.97 10.00
C ALA A 11 -13.05 9.41 9.01
N GLN A 12 -11.76 9.34 9.38
CA GLN A 12 -10.69 9.54 8.39
C GLN A 12 -10.57 8.33 7.47
N ARG A 13 -10.45 8.61 6.17
CA ARG A 13 -10.18 7.63 5.12
C ARG A 13 -8.67 7.48 4.92
N ILE A 14 -8.12 6.34 5.33
CA ILE A 14 -6.68 6.08 5.31
C ILE A 14 -6.36 4.90 4.40
N GLY A 15 -5.55 5.15 3.37
CA GLY A 15 -4.96 4.10 2.56
C GLY A 15 -3.72 3.49 3.22
N LEU A 16 -3.64 2.17 3.29
CA LEU A 16 -2.50 1.42 3.80
C LEU A 16 -1.69 0.90 2.61
N LEU A 17 -0.49 1.43 2.39
CA LEU A 17 0.42 0.97 1.34
C LEU A 17 1.63 0.28 1.99
N GLY A 18 1.59 -1.05 2.03
CA GLY A 18 2.71 -1.86 2.52
C GLY A 18 3.75 -2.15 1.44
N GLY A 19 5.02 -2.20 1.84
CA GLY A 19 6.12 -2.51 0.93
C GLY A 19 7.46 -2.63 1.64
N SER A 20 8.47 -3.14 0.92
CA SER A 20 9.84 -3.12 1.42
C SER A 20 10.44 -1.71 1.38
N PHE A 21 10.09 -0.90 0.36
CA PHE A 21 10.67 0.44 0.14
C PHE A 21 12.20 0.41 0.17
N ASP A 22 12.79 -0.45 -0.67
CA ASP A 22 14.20 -0.82 -0.65
C ASP A 22 14.90 -0.52 -2.01
N PRO A 23 15.14 0.74 -2.38
CA PRO A 23 14.64 1.96 -1.74
C PRO A 23 13.23 2.36 -2.22
N ALA A 24 12.64 3.35 -1.55
CA ALA A 24 11.48 4.05 -2.08
C ALA A 24 11.85 4.81 -3.36
N HIS A 25 10.89 5.00 -4.26
CA HIS A 25 11.12 5.63 -5.56
C HIS A 25 9.84 6.26 -6.12
N GLU A 26 9.95 6.98 -7.24
CA GLU A 26 8.85 7.71 -7.86
C GLU A 26 7.60 6.87 -8.16
N GLY A 27 7.77 5.57 -8.44
CA GLY A 27 6.64 4.66 -8.64
C GLY A 27 5.76 4.54 -7.40
N HIS A 28 6.36 4.49 -6.20
CA HIS A 28 5.61 4.52 -4.94
C HIS A 28 4.90 5.86 -4.73
N VAL A 29 5.58 6.97 -5.07
CA VAL A 29 5.03 8.33 -4.96
C VAL A 29 3.84 8.51 -5.91
N LEU A 30 3.95 8.05 -7.16
CA LEU A 30 2.88 8.09 -8.16
C LEU A 30 1.67 7.27 -7.70
N ILE A 31 1.89 6.03 -7.25
CA ILE A 31 0.83 5.18 -6.70
C ILE A 31 0.10 5.90 -5.55
N THR A 32 0.87 6.55 -4.67
CA THR A 32 0.32 7.25 -3.51
C THR A 32 -0.51 8.47 -3.90
N ARG A 33 0.00 9.31 -4.82
CA ARG A 33 -0.73 10.48 -5.34
C ARG A 33 -2.02 10.07 -6.04
N GLU A 34 -1.95 9.05 -6.88
CA GLU A 34 -3.14 8.54 -7.55
C GLU A 34 -4.12 7.88 -6.56
N ALA A 35 -3.65 7.14 -5.57
CA ALA A 35 -4.53 6.54 -4.55
C ALA A 35 -5.28 7.60 -3.74
N LEU A 36 -4.58 8.65 -3.28
CA LEU A 36 -5.18 9.79 -2.58
C LEU A 36 -6.36 10.38 -3.38
N ARG A 37 -6.14 10.65 -4.67
CA ARG A 37 -7.13 11.28 -5.55
C ARG A 37 -8.25 10.32 -5.99
N ARG A 38 -7.90 9.09 -6.39
CA ARG A 38 -8.83 8.12 -6.99
C ARG A 38 -9.74 7.49 -5.97
N PHE A 39 -9.27 7.27 -4.76
CA PHE A 39 -10.02 6.60 -3.70
C PHE A 39 -10.52 7.55 -2.62
N ASN A 40 -10.39 8.87 -2.84
CA ASN A 40 -10.86 9.91 -1.93
C ASN A 40 -10.32 9.73 -0.50
N LEU A 41 -9.00 9.56 -0.38
CA LEU A 41 -8.33 9.32 0.90
C LEU A 41 -7.86 10.64 1.51
N ASP A 42 -8.02 10.78 2.82
CA ASP A 42 -7.46 11.90 3.59
C ASP A 42 -5.95 11.74 3.76
N ARG A 43 -5.51 10.49 3.98
CA ARG A 43 -4.12 10.14 4.24
C ARG A 43 -3.74 8.81 3.60
N VAL A 44 -2.44 8.64 3.37
CA VAL A 44 -1.84 7.33 3.04
C VAL A 44 -0.75 7.02 4.05
N TRP A 45 -0.73 5.81 4.57
CA TRP A 45 0.33 5.30 5.42
C TRP A 45 1.21 4.36 4.62
N TRP A 46 2.48 4.74 4.49
CA TRP A 46 3.52 3.86 3.98
C TRP A 46 4.01 2.99 5.13
N ILE A 47 3.60 1.72 5.10
CA ILE A 47 3.97 0.72 6.09
C ILE A 47 5.23 0.04 5.58
N VAL A 48 6.37 0.42 6.15
CA VAL A 48 7.66 -0.15 5.76
C VAL A 48 7.82 -1.48 6.49
N SER A 49 7.81 -2.56 5.72
CA SER A 49 7.85 -3.92 6.27
C SER A 49 9.18 -4.22 6.97
N PRO A 50 9.20 -4.99 8.08
CA PRO A 50 10.44 -5.47 8.68
C PRO A 50 11.23 -6.42 7.77
N GLY A 51 10.63 -6.91 6.68
CA GLY A 51 11.25 -7.85 5.74
C GLY A 51 10.95 -9.31 6.09
N ASN A 52 11.22 -10.22 5.15
CA ASN A 52 11.04 -11.65 5.36
C ASN A 52 12.32 -12.25 5.98
N PRO A 53 12.29 -12.75 7.23
CA PRO A 53 13.47 -13.32 7.89
C PRO A 53 13.99 -14.60 7.23
N LEU A 54 13.20 -15.24 6.35
CA LEU A 54 13.58 -16.45 5.62
C LEU A 54 14.43 -16.17 4.37
N LYS A 55 14.65 -14.90 3.99
CA LYS A 55 15.50 -14.55 2.85
C LYS A 55 16.97 -14.49 3.30
N ALA A 56 17.86 -15.14 2.55
CA ALA A 56 19.30 -15.14 2.81
C ALA A 56 19.92 -13.73 2.83
N HIS A 57 19.37 -12.82 2.02
CA HIS A 57 19.71 -11.39 2.04
C HIS A 57 18.43 -10.61 2.31
N GLY A 58 18.35 -10.00 3.50
CA GLY A 58 17.29 -9.10 3.87
C GLY A 58 17.37 -7.76 3.13
N PRO A 59 16.30 -6.95 3.16
CA PRO A 59 16.37 -5.57 2.67
C PRO A 59 17.38 -4.77 3.52
N ALA A 60 17.71 -3.55 3.08
CA ALA A 60 18.52 -2.65 3.90
C ALA A 60 17.91 -2.41 5.30
N PRO A 61 18.68 -1.92 6.28
CA PRO A 61 18.18 -1.62 7.61
C PRO A 61 16.88 -0.81 7.59
N LEU A 62 15.95 -1.13 8.50
CA LEU A 62 14.59 -0.57 8.50
C LEU A 62 14.59 0.96 8.62
N ASP A 63 15.47 1.50 9.46
CA ASP A 63 15.69 2.94 9.65
C ASP A 63 16.16 3.63 8.36
N GLN A 64 17.08 3.01 7.60
CA GLN A 64 17.53 3.52 6.31
C GLN A 64 16.40 3.56 5.28
N ARG A 65 15.58 2.51 5.23
CA ARG A 65 14.41 2.45 4.34
C ARG A 65 13.35 3.47 4.72
N ILE A 66 13.06 3.64 6.02
CA ILE A 66 12.17 4.70 6.52
C ILE A 66 12.68 6.09 6.11
N ALA A 67 13.99 6.34 6.23
CA ALA A 67 14.60 7.60 5.84
C ALA A 67 14.47 7.86 4.33
N SER A 68 14.80 6.86 3.49
CA SER A 68 14.63 6.92 2.04
C SER A 68 13.17 7.19 1.64
N ALA A 69 12.22 6.52 2.31
CA ALA A 69 10.80 6.67 2.02
C ALA A 69 10.27 8.06 2.41
N ARG A 70 10.73 8.63 3.53
CA ARG A 70 10.42 10.02 3.91
C ARG A 70 11.00 11.03 2.93
N ALA A 71 12.24 10.84 2.50
CA ALA A 71 12.91 11.73 1.55
C ALA A 71 12.19 11.74 0.18
N SER A 72 11.71 10.57 -0.27
CA SER A 72 11.01 10.42 -1.56
C SER A 72 9.68 11.19 -1.64
N LEU A 73 9.07 11.53 -0.50
CA LEU A 73 7.76 12.16 -0.44
C LEU A 73 7.78 13.69 -0.55
N GLY A 74 8.97 14.31 -0.50
CA GLY A 74 9.10 15.78 -0.61
C GLY A 74 8.32 16.56 0.46
N GLY A 75 7.99 15.94 1.60
CA GLY A 75 7.26 16.57 2.69
C GLY A 75 5.73 16.60 2.57
N ASP A 76 5.09 15.79 1.70
CA ASP A 76 3.62 15.74 1.61
C ASP A 76 2.97 15.37 2.97
N PRO A 77 2.22 16.29 3.62
CA PRO A 77 1.70 16.08 4.97
C PRO A 77 0.55 15.06 5.04
N ARG A 78 0.04 14.62 3.88
CA ARG A 78 -0.99 13.57 3.79
C ARG A 78 -0.40 12.17 3.86
N VAL A 79 0.91 12.03 3.72
CA VAL A 79 1.59 10.73 3.74
C VAL A 79 2.36 10.55 5.04
N VAL A 80 2.14 9.42 5.72
CA VAL A 80 2.87 9.05 6.95
C VAL A 80 3.69 7.81 6.69
N VAL A 81 5.01 7.91 6.89
CA VAL A 81 5.93 6.76 6.82
C VAL A 81 6.12 6.17 8.21
N THR A 82 5.87 4.87 8.35
CA THR A 82 5.80 4.20 9.65
C THR A 82 6.33 2.77 9.61
N ASP A 83 6.96 2.38 10.72
CA ASP A 83 7.46 1.06 11.08
C ASP A 83 6.43 0.27 11.91
N LEU A 84 5.13 0.56 11.78
CA LEU A 84 4.10 0.03 12.68
C LEU A 84 4.07 -1.52 12.72
N GLU A 85 4.40 -2.20 11.62
CA GLU A 85 4.46 -3.66 11.61
C GLU A 85 5.51 -4.19 12.60
N ALA A 86 6.68 -3.55 12.66
CA ALA A 86 7.73 -3.90 13.60
C ALA A 86 7.30 -3.65 15.05
N ARG A 87 6.61 -2.53 15.32
CA ARG A 87 6.09 -2.20 16.65
C ARG A 87 4.97 -3.11 17.12
N LEU A 88 4.10 -3.53 16.18
CA LEU A 88 3.04 -4.50 16.46
C LEU A 88 3.57 -5.94 16.53
N GLY A 89 4.79 -6.20 16.03
CA GLY A 89 5.29 -7.57 15.88
C GLY A 89 4.46 -8.39 14.88
N THR A 90 3.82 -7.74 13.91
CA THR A 90 3.04 -8.42 12.86
C THR A 90 3.90 -8.66 11.63
N ARG A 91 3.76 -9.84 11.02
CA ARG A 91 4.44 -10.19 9.77
C ARG A 91 3.50 -10.30 8.58
N TYR A 92 2.24 -10.65 8.84
CA TYR A 92 1.23 -10.83 7.82
C TYR A 92 0.30 -9.62 7.78
N THR A 93 -0.02 -9.16 6.57
CA THR A 93 -0.91 -8.02 6.34
C THR A 93 -2.28 -8.20 7.00
N ALA A 94 -2.81 -9.44 7.03
CA ALA A 94 -4.07 -9.75 7.73
C ALA A 94 -4.01 -9.43 9.24
N ASP A 95 -2.91 -9.80 9.90
CA ASP A 95 -2.70 -9.50 11.32
C ASP A 95 -2.55 -8.00 11.55
N THR A 96 -1.80 -7.32 10.67
CA THR A 96 -1.60 -5.87 10.72
C THR A 96 -2.93 -5.12 10.63
N ILE A 97 -3.77 -5.47 9.64
CA ILE A 97 -5.10 -4.88 9.46
C ILE A 97 -5.98 -5.15 10.68
N THR A 98 -5.98 -6.37 11.19
CA THR A 98 -6.76 -6.76 12.38
C THR A 98 -6.38 -5.89 13.59
N ARG A 99 -5.08 -5.74 13.86
CA ARG A 99 -4.59 -4.89 14.96
C ARG A 99 -4.88 -3.41 14.72
N LEU A 100 -4.72 -2.91 13.50
CA LEU A 100 -5.00 -1.51 13.19
C LEU A 100 -6.47 -1.16 13.41
N ARG A 101 -7.40 -2.00 12.97
CA ARG A 101 -8.84 -1.78 13.20
C ARG A 101 -9.18 -1.74 14.69
N ALA A 102 -8.53 -2.57 15.51
CA ALA A 102 -8.70 -2.54 16.97
C ALA A 102 -8.05 -1.29 17.61
N LEU A 103 -6.92 -0.83 17.10
CA LEU A 103 -6.19 0.32 17.63
C LEU A 103 -6.81 1.67 17.25
N TYR A 104 -7.51 1.72 16.13
CA TYR A 104 -8.10 2.93 15.56
C TYR A 104 -9.61 2.75 15.29
N PRO A 105 -10.43 2.62 16.36
CA PRO A 105 -11.86 2.47 16.20
C PRO A 105 -12.44 3.69 15.47
N GLY A 106 -13.27 3.42 14.45
CA GLY A 106 -13.91 4.45 13.64
C GLY A 106 -13.05 5.04 12.52
N VAL A 107 -11.82 4.57 12.28
CA VAL A 107 -11.04 4.96 11.09
C VAL A 107 -11.40 4.03 9.93
N ASP A 108 -11.60 4.61 8.75
CA ASP A 108 -11.91 3.87 7.52
C ASP A 108 -10.60 3.53 6.79
N PHE A 109 -10.14 2.29 6.96
CA PHE A 109 -8.94 1.81 6.28
C PHE A 109 -9.28 1.19 4.92
N ALA A 110 -8.42 1.43 3.93
CA ALA A 110 -8.37 0.66 2.69
C ALA A 110 -6.96 0.11 2.48
N TRP A 111 -6.83 -1.13 2.04
CA TRP A 111 -5.55 -1.67 1.62
C TRP A 111 -5.23 -1.24 0.18
N LEU A 112 -4.02 -0.74 -0.04
CA LEU A 112 -3.53 -0.30 -1.34
C LEU A 112 -2.47 -1.26 -1.86
N MET A 113 -2.58 -1.65 -3.12
CA MET A 113 -1.54 -2.46 -3.77
C MET A 113 -1.44 -2.17 -5.27
N GLY A 114 -0.31 -2.51 -5.86
CA GLY A 114 -0.17 -2.55 -7.31
C GLY A 114 -0.84 -3.80 -7.92
N ALA A 115 -1.19 -3.73 -9.20
CA ALA A 115 -1.74 -4.88 -9.93
C ALA A 115 -0.74 -6.06 -10.05
N ASP A 116 0.56 -5.79 -9.97
CA ASP A 116 1.63 -6.78 -9.82
C ASP A 116 1.54 -7.58 -8.51
N ASN A 117 1.20 -6.92 -7.40
CA ASN A 117 0.90 -7.62 -6.15
C ASN A 117 -0.39 -8.42 -6.25
N LEU A 118 -1.43 -7.88 -6.91
CA LEU A 118 -2.71 -8.57 -7.06
C LEU A 118 -2.57 -9.94 -7.74
N VAL A 119 -1.70 -10.07 -8.75
CA VAL A 119 -1.45 -11.33 -9.48
C VAL A 119 -1.01 -12.47 -8.56
N GLN A 120 -0.25 -12.17 -7.51
CA GLN A 120 0.29 -13.14 -6.55
C GLN A 120 -0.40 -13.07 -5.18
N PHE A 121 -1.46 -12.27 -5.06
CA PHE A 121 -2.09 -11.95 -3.79
C PHE A 121 -2.76 -13.18 -3.16
N ASP A 122 -3.18 -14.16 -3.95
CA ASP A 122 -3.73 -15.42 -3.44
C ASP A 122 -2.71 -16.32 -2.73
N ARG A 123 -1.42 -15.97 -2.80
CA ARG A 123 -0.33 -16.61 -2.07
C ARG A 123 -0.02 -15.93 -0.75
N TRP A 124 -0.65 -14.79 -0.46
CA TRP A 124 -0.45 -14.10 0.81
C TRP A 124 -1.16 -14.85 1.92
N ASP A 125 -0.54 -14.84 3.09
CA ASP A 125 -1.09 -15.48 4.28
C ASP A 125 -2.42 -14.81 4.66
N HIS A 126 -3.46 -15.63 4.86
CA HIS A 126 -4.82 -15.17 5.12
C HIS A 126 -5.33 -14.08 4.15
N TRP A 127 -5.00 -14.15 2.86
CA TRP A 127 -5.36 -13.12 1.88
C TRP A 127 -6.86 -12.83 1.78
N ARG A 128 -7.73 -13.84 1.98
CA ARG A 128 -9.18 -13.64 2.02
C ARG A 128 -9.61 -12.76 3.18
N THR A 129 -9.02 -12.97 4.36
CA THR A 129 -9.24 -12.14 5.55
C THR A 129 -8.93 -10.68 5.25
N ILE A 130 -7.92 -10.37 4.44
CA ILE A 130 -7.60 -9.00 4.03
C ILE A 130 -8.77 -8.38 3.25
N VAL A 131 -9.23 -9.04 2.19
CA VAL A 131 -10.32 -8.55 1.31
C VAL A 131 -11.65 -8.45 2.05
N GLU A 132 -11.89 -9.36 2.98
CA GLU A 132 -13.11 -9.40 3.80
C GLU A 132 -13.06 -8.40 4.97
N SER A 133 -11.88 -7.89 5.32
CA SER A 133 -11.72 -6.96 6.45
C SER A 133 -11.77 -5.49 6.04
N VAL A 134 -11.23 -5.14 4.87
CA VAL A 134 -11.12 -3.74 4.42
C VAL A 134 -11.32 -3.64 2.91
N PRO A 135 -11.84 -2.50 2.40
CA PRO A 135 -11.81 -2.22 0.97
C PRO A 135 -10.39 -2.29 0.38
N VAL A 136 -10.27 -2.75 -0.85
CA VAL A 136 -8.97 -2.90 -1.55
C VAL A 136 -8.89 -2.00 -2.78
N GLY A 137 -7.92 -1.09 -2.79
CA GLY A 137 -7.60 -0.25 -3.94
C GLY A 137 -6.41 -0.81 -4.73
N VAL A 138 -6.64 -1.22 -5.98
CA VAL A 138 -5.61 -1.77 -6.87
C VAL A 138 -5.25 -0.74 -7.94
N LEU A 139 -3.97 -0.39 -8.02
CA LEU A 139 -3.45 0.55 -9.02
C LEU A 139 -2.59 -0.19 -10.05
N ALA A 140 -3.02 -0.13 -11.31
CA ALA A 140 -2.37 -0.82 -12.41
C ALA A 140 -1.49 0.12 -13.22
N ARG A 141 -0.18 -0.13 -13.16
CA ARG A 141 0.80 0.43 -14.11
C ARG A 141 0.61 -0.21 -15.49
N PRO A 142 1.09 0.44 -16.58
CA PRO A 142 1.14 -0.17 -17.90
C PRO A 142 1.76 -1.58 -17.86
N GLY A 143 1.24 -2.50 -18.67
CA GLY A 143 1.64 -3.92 -18.69
C GLY A 143 0.94 -4.82 -17.66
N TRP A 144 0.46 -4.27 -16.54
CA TRP A 144 -0.17 -5.07 -15.46
C TRP A 144 -1.70 -5.08 -15.49
N ARG A 145 -2.31 -4.35 -16.43
CA ARG A 145 -3.77 -4.24 -16.56
C ARG A 145 -4.45 -5.60 -16.75
N MET A 146 -4.01 -6.37 -17.75
CA MET A 146 -4.63 -7.66 -18.05
C MET A 146 -4.27 -8.73 -17.01
N PRO A 147 -2.99 -8.94 -16.64
CA PRO A 147 -2.64 -9.92 -15.61
C PRO A 147 -3.40 -9.69 -14.29
N GLY A 148 -3.50 -8.43 -13.84
CA GLY A 148 -4.22 -8.09 -12.62
C GLY A 148 -5.71 -8.45 -12.67
N ARG A 149 -6.38 -8.24 -13.81
CA ARG A 149 -7.80 -8.60 -13.96
C ARG A 149 -8.07 -10.10 -13.95
N TRP A 150 -7.08 -10.90 -14.36
CA TRP A 150 -7.17 -12.36 -14.35
C TRP A 150 -6.68 -12.99 -13.05
N ALA A 151 -6.21 -12.19 -12.10
CA ALA A 151 -5.75 -12.67 -10.80
C ALA A 151 -6.86 -13.45 -10.09
N ARG A 152 -6.47 -14.48 -9.34
CA ARG A 152 -7.42 -15.36 -8.64
C ARG A 152 -8.33 -14.58 -7.69
N ALA A 153 -7.78 -13.61 -6.96
CA ALA A 153 -8.56 -12.75 -6.08
C ALA A 153 -9.59 -11.91 -6.84
N ALA A 154 -9.21 -11.31 -7.99
CA ALA A 154 -10.13 -10.56 -8.84
C ALA A 154 -11.29 -11.42 -9.34
N ARG A 155 -11.02 -12.66 -9.71
CA ARG A 155 -12.05 -13.62 -10.15
C ARG A 155 -12.99 -14.05 -9.02
N ILE A 156 -12.45 -14.36 -7.85
CA ILE A 156 -13.24 -14.80 -6.68
C ILE A 156 -14.16 -13.67 -6.19
N TYR A 157 -13.64 -12.44 -6.15
CA TYR A 157 -14.38 -11.27 -5.64
C TYR A 157 -14.95 -10.39 -6.76
N ALA A 158 -15.19 -10.91 -7.97
CA ALA A 158 -15.69 -10.11 -9.09
C ALA A 158 -17.02 -9.39 -8.78
N GLY A 159 -17.91 -10.02 -8.00
CA GLY A 159 -19.17 -9.42 -7.56
C GLY A 159 -19.02 -8.25 -6.57
N ALA A 160 -17.82 -8.04 -6.01
CA ALA A 160 -17.48 -6.95 -5.12
C ALA A 160 -16.63 -5.85 -5.80
N GLU A 161 -16.33 -5.97 -7.10
CA GLU A 161 -15.58 -4.97 -7.86
C GLU A 161 -16.45 -3.72 -8.08
N LEU A 162 -15.93 -2.56 -7.69
CA LEU A 162 -16.47 -1.27 -8.10
C LEU A 162 -15.88 -0.87 -9.44
N PRO A 163 -16.72 -0.38 -10.38
CA PRO A 163 -16.21 0.16 -11.62
C PRO A 163 -15.30 1.36 -11.33
N ALA A 164 -14.27 1.57 -12.15
CA ALA A 164 -13.27 2.62 -11.93
C ALA A 164 -13.86 4.04 -11.84
N VAL A 165 -15.02 4.28 -12.47
CA VAL A 165 -15.76 5.56 -12.37
C VAL A 165 -16.31 5.83 -10.98
N ALA A 166 -16.52 4.77 -10.18
CA ALA A 166 -16.98 4.84 -8.80
C ALA A 166 -15.83 4.67 -7.79
N SER A 167 -14.57 4.81 -8.21
CA SER A 167 -13.42 4.54 -7.36
C SER A 167 -13.38 5.40 -6.09
N GLN A 168 -13.90 6.63 -6.15
CA GLN A 168 -13.95 7.54 -5.00
C GLN A 168 -14.92 7.05 -3.91
N ARG A 169 -15.79 6.09 -4.23
CA ARG A 169 -16.76 5.46 -3.32
C ARG A 169 -16.26 4.15 -2.72
N LEU A 170 -14.96 3.88 -2.84
CA LEU A 170 -14.34 2.63 -2.37
C LEU A 170 -14.64 2.38 -0.89
N LEU A 171 -14.50 3.40 -0.05
CA LEU A 171 -14.71 3.33 1.40
C LEU A 171 -16.14 3.66 1.86
N ASP A 172 -17.10 3.81 0.94
CA ASP A 172 -18.49 4.18 1.30
C ASP A 172 -19.34 3.00 1.80
N GLY A 173 -18.75 1.82 1.95
CA GLY A 173 -19.48 0.61 2.35
C GLY A 173 -18.58 -0.46 2.93
N PRO A 174 -19.17 -1.53 3.49
CA PRO A 174 -18.42 -2.59 4.14
C PRO A 174 -17.65 -3.45 3.14
N ALA A 175 -16.54 -4.03 3.59
CA ALA A 175 -15.85 -5.08 2.87
C ALA A 175 -16.71 -6.37 2.75
N PRO A 176 -16.51 -7.22 1.72
CA PRO A 176 -15.54 -7.07 0.64
C PRO A 176 -15.98 -6.05 -0.40
N ARG A 177 -15.07 -5.12 -0.73
CA ARG A 177 -15.19 -4.13 -1.80
C ARG A 177 -13.81 -3.90 -2.37
N TRP A 178 -13.69 -3.80 -3.68
CA TRP A 178 -12.41 -3.45 -4.27
C TRP A 178 -12.57 -2.67 -5.56
N CYS A 179 -11.53 -1.95 -5.96
CA CYS A 179 -11.56 -1.18 -7.20
C CYS A 179 -10.21 -1.27 -7.91
N PHE A 180 -10.26 -1.42 -9.22
CA PHE A 180 -9.09 -1.49 -10.09
C PHE A 180 -8.99 -0.23 -10.95
N VAL A 181 -7.96 0.59 -10.72
CA VAL A 181 -7.73 1.84 -11.48
C VAL A 181 -6.42 1.77 -12.25
N ASN A 182 -6.43 2.24 -13.49
CA ASN A 182 -5.22 2.37 -14.28
C ASN A 182 -4.53 3.70 -13.96
N ILE A 183 -3.21 3.67 -13.84
CA ILE A 183 -2.37 4.87 -13.64
C ILE A 183 -1.41 5.07 -14.82
N PRO A 184 -0.99 6.31 -15.10
CA PRO A 184 -0.04 6.62 -16.17
C PRO A 184 1.33 5.96 -15.95
N MET A 185 2.15 5.96 -17.01
CA MET A 185 3.48 5.35 -17.00
C MET A 185 4.42 6.06 -16.01
N SER A 186 5.25 5.27 -15.31
CA SER A 186 6.40 5.72 -14.53
C SER A 186 7.57 4.83 -14.92
N SER A 187 8.71 5.42 -15.28
CA SER A 187 9.87 4.72 -15.88
C SER A 187 10.85 4.10 -14.89
N LEU A 188 10.60 4.14 -13.57
CA LEU A 188 11.55 3.71 -12.54
C LEU A 188 11.04 2.56 -11.64
N SER A 189 11.89 1.55 -11.43
CA SER A 189 11.70 0.45 -10.46
C SER A 189 12.79 0.39 -9.36
N SER A 190 12.46 -0.14 -8.18
CA SER A 190 13.46 -0.35 -7.10
C SER A 190 14.64 -1.23 -7.51
N THR A 191 14.48 -2.17 -8.44
CA THR A 191 15.57 -3.04 -8.89
C THR A 191 16.63 -2.24 -9.65
N GLU A 192 16.21 -1.40 -10.60
CA GLU A 192 17.12 -0.55 -11.38
C GLU A 192 17.87 0.46 -10.51
N ILE A 193 17.22 0.96 -9.45
CA ILE A 193 17.85 1.90 -8.52
C ILE A 193 18.92 1.22 -7.66
N ARG A 194 18.65 -0.01 -7.20
CA ARG A 194 19.64 -0.80 -6.44
C ARG A 194 20.88 -1.12 -7.28
N GLU A 195 20.70 -1.48 -8.55
CA GLU A 195 21.81 -1.76 -9.48
C GLU A 195 22.69 -0.53 -9.74
N LYS A 196 22.12 0.68 -9.67
CA LYS A 196 22.85 1.94 -9.85
C LYS A 196 23.46 2.50 -8.55
N GLY A 197 23.11 1.94 -7.38
CA GLY A 197 23.56 2.44 -6.08
C GLY A 197 22.94 3.78 -5.65
N ASP A 198 21.91 4.25 -6.36
CA ASP A 198 21.32 5.59 -6.17
C ASP A 198 20.21 5.59 -5.11
N TRP A 199 20.59 5.62 -3.83
CA TRP A 199 19.64 5.73 -2.72
C TRP A 199 19.01 7.12 -2.55
N ARG A 200 19.44 8.09 -3.37
CA ARG A 200 18.92 9.45 -3.38
C ARG A 200 17.58 9.47 -4.12
N ALA A 201 16.60 10.16 -3.54
CA ALA A 201 15.33 10.41 -4.22
C ALA A 201 15.65 11.01 -5.60
N SER A 202 15.13 10.38 -6.66
CA SER A 202 15.13 10.97 -7.99
C SER A 202 14.39 12.30 -7.85
N THR A 203 15.14 13.42 -7.88
CA THR A 203 14.53 14.73 -7.88
C THR A 203 13.78 14.86 -9.21
N PRO A 204 12.47 15.15 -9.21
CA PRO A 204 11.80 15.44 -10.46
C PRO A 204 12.42 16.71 -11.05
N VAL A 205 12.81 16.64 -12.31
CA VAL A 205 13.18 17.81 -13.14
C VAL A 205 11.91 18.61 -13.44
#